data_AF-D5A879-F1
#
_entry.id   AF-D5A879-F1
#
_cell.length_a   1.000
_cell.length_b   1.000
_cell.length_c   1.000
_cell.angle_alpha   90.00
_cell.angle_beta   90.00
_cell.angle_gamma   90.00
#
_symmetry.space_group_name_H-M   'P 1'
#
loop_
_entity.id
_entity.type
_entity.pdbx_description
1 polymer ?
#
loop_
_entity_poly.entity_id
_entity_poly.type
_entity_poly.pdbx_seq_one_letter_code
_entity_poly.pdbx_strand_id
1 'polypeptide(L)'
;MGSFKDKSLTNGIFFLELLTAVEPRVVSWNVVTKGETEQEKKLNATYIISVARKMGCSIFLLPEDIVEVNPKMILTLTASIMLWSLSNQTGEDTSTMSSELENGLASASISSVDNDSASQASLPPDNGSQSQIE
;
A
#
# COMPACT_ATOMS: atom_id res chain seq x y z
N MET A 1 0.67 15.99 -3.93
CA MET A 1 0.52 14.53 -4.10
C MET A 1 -0.91 14.23 -4.50
N GLY A 2 -1.14 13.56 -5.63
CA GLY A 2 -2.48 13.18 -6.08
C GLY A 2 -2.87 11.71 -5.81
N SER A 3 -1.91 10.85 -5.47
CA SER A 3 -2.09 9.41 -5.25
C SER A 3 -0.93 8.80 -4.47
N PHE A 4 -1.15 7.66 -3.79
CA PHE A 4 -0.09 6.86 -3.13
C PHE A 4 0.91 6.19 -4.10
N LYS A 5 0.72 6.37 -5.41
CA LYS A 5 1.64 5.94 -6.49
C LYS A 5 2.49 7.08 -7.05
N ASP A 6 2.39 8.27 -6.47
CA ASP A 6 3.04 9.48 -6.97
C ASP A 6 4.57 9.37 -6.81
N LYS A 7 5.32 9.50 -7.91
CA LYS A 7 6.79 9.40 -7.92
C LYS A 7 7.47 10.51 -7.13
N SER A 8 6.78 11.63 -6.87
CA SER A 8 7.31 12.67 -6.01
C SER A 8 7.52 12.18 -4.56
N LEU A 9 6.85 11.11 -4.14
CA LEU A 9 7.03 10.50 -2.81
C LEU A 9 8.43 9.93 -2.59
N THR A 10 9.17 9.63 -3.67
CA THR A 10 10.52 9.06 -3.57
C THR A 10 11.52 9.98 -2.87
N ASN A 11 11.30 11.29 -2.89
CA ASN A 11 12.19 12.24 -2.22
C ASN A 11 12.02 12.27 -0.69
N GLY A 12 10.92 11.70 -0.17
CA GLY A 12 10.60 11.66 1.26
C GLY A 12 10.12 12.98 1.88
N ILE A 13 10.17 14.10 1.14
CA ILE A 13 9.83 15.44 1.65
C ILE A 13 8.38 15.49 2.13
N PHE A 14 7.46 14.90 1.37
CA PHE A 14 6.05 14.82 1.74
C PHE A 14 5.83 14.19 3.12
N PHE A 15 6.52 13.09 3.43
CA PHE A 15 6.36 12.45 4.74
C PHE A 15 7.02 13.25 5.87
N LEU A 16 8.12 13.96 5.59
CA LEU A 16 8.77 14.83 6.58
C LEU A 16 7.90 16.05 6.90
N GLU A 17 7.25 16.64 5.89
CA GLU A 17 6.25 17.68 6.09
C GLU A 17 5.03 17.15 6.86
N LEU A 18 4.54 15.95 6.52
CA LEU A 18 3.44 15.31 7.23
C LEU A 18 3.77 15.04 8.70
N LEU A 19 4.96 14.50 8.99
CA LEU A 19 5.43 14.28 10.36
C LEU A 19 5.57 15.60 11.13
N THR A 20 6.07 16.65 10.48
CA THR A 20 6.18 17.99 11.08
C THR A 20 4.80 18.61 11.34
N ALA A 21 3.83 18.37 10.47
CA ALA A 21 2.46 18.85 10.64
C ALA A 21 1.76 18.17 11.82
N VAL A 22 2.06 16.89 12.05
CA VAL A 22 1.50 16.09 13.14
C VAL A 22 2.18 16.38 14.48
N GLU A 23 3.51 16.47 14.50
CA GLU A 23 4.29 16.86 15.68
C GLU A 23 5.51 17.70 15.27
N PRO A 24 5.46 19.04 15.43
CA PRO A 24 6.49 19.93 14.90
C PRO A 24 7.91 19.69 15.43
N ARG A 25 8.07 19.01 16.56
CA ARG A 25 9.35 18.84 17.25
C ARG A 25 10.12 17.59 16.87
N VAL A 26 9.51 16.68 16.10
CA VAL A 26 10.12 15.36 15.82
C VAL A 26 11.07 15.37 14.63
N VAL A 27 10.94 16.35 13.73
CA VAL A 27 11.73 16.47 12.50
C VAL A 27 12.80 17.55 12.66
N SER A 28 14.05 17.18 12.44
CA SER A 28 15.20 18.06 12.38
C SER A 28 15.57 18.32 10.93
N TRP A 29 15.11 19.44 10.38
CA TRP A 29 15.33 19.78 8.96
C TRP A 29 16.81 19.94 8.57
N ASN A 30 17.71 20.09 9.54
CA ASN A 30 19.17 20.14 9.31
C ASN A 30 19.77 18.84 8.75
N VAL A 31 19.12 17.70 8.97
CA VAL A 31 19.58 16.40 8.45
C VAL A 31 18.80 15.94 7.22
N VAL A 32 17.79 16.72 6.81
CA VAL A 32 16.95 16.42 5.65
C VAL A 32 17.66 16.88 4.38
N THR A 33 17.68 16.01 3.38
CA THR A 33 18.26 16.29 2.07
C THR A 33 17.16 16.57 1.04
N LYS A 34 17.52 17.06 -0.16
CA LYS A 34 16.53 17.34 -1.21
C LYS A 34 15.91 16.07 -1.83
N GLY A 35 16.58 14.93 -1.71
CA GLY A 35 16.10 13.67 -2.28
C GLY A 35 16.23 13.62 -3.81
N GLU A 36 17.27 14.24 -4.36
CA GLU A 36 17.53 14.25 -5.80
C GLU A 36 18.29 12.98 -6.22
N THR A 37 19.30 12.58 -5.43
CA THR A 37 20.08 11.35 -5.64
C THR A 37 19.45 10.16 -4.92
N GLU A 38 19.75 8.95 -5.38
CA GLU A 38 19.25 7.72 -4.75
C GLU A 38 19.71 7.59 -3.28
N GLN A 39 20.95 8.00 -3.01
CA GLN A 39 21.52 8.04 -1.67
C GLN A 39 20.76 9.01 -0.77
N GLU A 40 20.46 10.22 -1.25
CA GLU A 40 19.66 11.20 -0.51
C GLU A 40 18.24 10.69 -0.22
N LYS A 41 17.59 10.08 -1.21
CA LYS A 41 16.26 9.47 -1.04
C LYS A 41 16.29 8.40 0.05
N LYS A 42 17.31 7.54 0.03
CA LYS A 42 17.49 6.49 1.03
C LYS A 42 17.77 7.05 2.43
N LEU A 43 18.56 8.12 2.54
CA LEU A 43 18.80 8.81 3.80
C LEU A 43 17.51 9.41 4.37
N ASN A 44 16.74 10.12 3.54
CA ASN A 44 15.44 10.66 3.92
C ASN A 44 14.47 9.54 4.33
N ALA A 45 14.37 8.45 3.56
CA ALA A 45 13.53 7.29 3.87
C ALA A 45 13.87 6.65 5.22
N THR A 46 15.16 6.42 5.47
CA THR A 46 15.65 5.88 6.76
C THR A 46 15.32 6.81 7.91
N TYR A 47 15.44 8.12 7.70
CA TYR A 47 15.12 9.13 8.70
C TYR A 47 13.62 9.17 9.01
N ILE A 48 12.76 9.15 7.99
CA ILE A 48 11.29 9.09 8.13
C ILE A 48 10.86 7.90 8.99
N ILE A 49 11.37 6.69 8.70
CA ILE A 49 11.07 5.48 9.48
C ILE A 49 11.51 5.65 10.94
N SER A 50 12.71 6.19 11.14
CA SER A 50 13.27 6.39 12.48
C SER A 50 12.45 7.37 13.32
N VAL A 51 12.05 8.50 12.72
CA VAL A 51 11.22 9.52 13.37
C VAL A 51 9.84 8.97 13.67
N ALA A 52 9.19 8.34 12.70
CA ALA A 52 7.84 7.81 12.88
C ALA A 52 7.78 6.71 13.96
N ARG A 53 8.78 5.82 14.02
CA ARG A 53 8.91 4.84 15.12
C ARG A 53 9.18 5.50 16.46
N LYS A 54 9.98 6.58 16.51
CA LYS A 54 10.23 7.35 17.74
C LYS A 54 8.95 7.97 18.30
N MET A 55 7.99 8.34 17.42
CA MET A 55 6.68 8.81 17.87
C MET A 55 5.82 7.67 18.45
N GLY A 56 6.14 6.40 18.16
CA GLY A 56 5.34 5.25 18.57
C GLY A 56 4.45 4.69 17.46
N CYS A 57 4.64 5.11 16.20
CA CYS A 57 3.95 4.50 15.08
C CYS A 57 4.43 3.05 14.90
N SER A 58 3.50 2.10 14.84
CA SER A 58 3.80 0.70 14.49
C SER A 58 4.11 0.60 12.99
N ILE A 59 5.38 0.40 12.66
CA ILE A 59 5.91 0.50 11.29
C ILE A 59 6.86 -0.67 10.99
N PHE A 60 6.58 -1.37 9.88
CA PHE A 60 7.35 -2.53 9.40
C PHE A 60 7.92 -2.35 7.98
N LEU A 61 7.94 -1.12 7.43
CA LEU A 61 8.54 -0.85 6.12
C LEU A 61 10.06 -0.74 6.15
N LEU A 62 10.65 -1.03 4.99
CA LEU A 62 12.05 -0.79 4.67
C LEU A 62 12.21 0.58 3.99
N PRO A 63 13.41 1.20 4.04
CA PRO A 63 13.69 2.41 3.28
C PRO A 63 13.39 2.25 1.78
N GLU A 64 13.66 1.07 1.24
CA GLU A 64 13.42 0.70 -0.16
C GLU A 64 11.94 0.82 -0.55
N ASP A 65 11.00 0.50 0.35
CA ASP A 65 9.56 0.65 0.08
C ASP A 65 9.14 2.10 -0.20
N ILE A 66 9.83 3.06 0.43
CA ILE A 66 9.60 4.50 0.20
C ILE A 66 10.25 4.94 -1.11
N VAL A 67 11.50 4.52 -1.33
CA VAL A 67 12.28 4.90 -2.52
C VAL A 67 11.66 4.34 -3.81
N GLU A 68 11.07 3.16 -3.75
CA GLU A 68 10.37 2.52 -4.89
C GLU A 68 8.89 2.91 -4.99
N VAL A 69 8.35 3.62 -3.99
CA VAL A 69 6.92 3.96 -3.87
C VAL A 69 6.03 2.72 -3.91
N ASN A 70 6.26 1.79 -2.98
CA ASN A 70 5.38 0.64 -2.81
C ASN A 70 4.02 1.11 -2.23
N PRO A 71 2.92 1.13 -3.02
CA PRO A 71 1.72 1.86 -2.63
C PRO A 71 1.04 1.31 -1.38
N LYS A 72 1.17 0.00 -1.14
CA LYS A 72 0.65 -0.65 0.07
C LYS A 72 1.40 -0.17 1.30
N MET A 73 2.73 -0.11 1.22
CA MET A 73 3.58 0.30 2.34
C MET A 73 3.45 1.80 2.62
N ILE A 74 3.34 2.62 1.57
CA ILE A 74 3.07 4.06 1.69
C ILE A 74 1.71 4.34 2.35
N LEU A 75 0.67 3.58 1.96
CA LEU A 75 -0.64 3.68 2.60
C LEU A 75 -0.56 3.31 4.08
N THR A 76 0.08 2.18 4.40
CA THR A 76 0.26 1.75 5.79
C THR A 76 1.03 2.78 6.61
N LEU A 77 2.12 3.35 6.10
CA LEU A 77 2.87 4.42 6.77
C LEU A 77 1.98 5.63 7.09
N THR A 78 1.23 6.10 6.09
CA THR A 78 0.35 7.26 6.24
C THR A 78 -0.75 6.98 7.27
N ALA A 79 -1.34 5.79 7.23
CA ALA A 79 -2.36 5.35 8.18
C ALA A 79 -1.80 5.26 9.61
N SER A 80 -0.59 4.74 9.81
CA SER A 80 0.05 4.68 11.13
C SER A 80 0.30 6.07 11.70
N ILE A 81 0.72 7.04 10.87
CA ILE A 81 0.90 8.44 11.29
C ILE A 81 -0.46 9.09 11.65
N MET A 82 -1.49 8.85 10.83
CA MET A 82 -2.85 9.34 11.10
C MET A 82 -3.41 8.77 12.41
N LEU A 83 -3.26 7.46 12.63
CA LEU A 83 -3.71 6.79 13.84
C LEU A 83 -3.05 7.42 15.08
N TRP A 84 -1.73 7.60 15.05
CA TRP A 84 -1.01 8.27 16.12
C TRP A 84 -1.54 9.69 16.39
N SER A 85 -1.77 10.47 15.33
CA SER A 85 -2.29 11.84 15.44
C SER A 85 -3.67 11.90 16.11
N LEU A 86 -4.55 10.94 15.82
CA LEU A 86 -5.88 10.84 16.43
C LEU A 86 -5.82 10.31 17.87
N SER A 87 -4.96 9.33 18.15
CA SER A 87 -4.74 8.81 19.51
C SER A 87 -4.20 9.88 20.46
N ASN A 88 -3.41 10.85 19.98
CA ASN A 88 -2.98 11.98 20.82
C ASN A 88 -4.11 12.98 21.15
N GLN A 89 -5.24 12.93 20.46
CA GLN A 89 -6.39 13.83 20.69
C GLN A 89 -7.43 13.22 21.62
N THR A 90 -7.49 11.89 21.70
CA THR A 90 -8.44 11.15 22.53
C THR A 90 -7.65 10.45 23.64
N GLY A 91 -7.74 10.95 24.88
CA GLY A 91 -7.03 10.40 26.04
C GLY A 91 -7.54 9.02 26.51
N GLU A 92 -7.67 8.06 25.60
CA GLU A 92 -8.09 6.69 25.89
C GLU A 92 -7.03 5.68 25.41
N ASP A 93 -6.54 4.88 26.36
CA ASP A 93 -5.47 3.91 26.19
C ASP A 93 -5.74 2.93 25.04
N THR A 94 -4.86 2.96 24.03
CA THR A 94 -4.96 2.07 22.86
C THR A 94 -4.48 0.67 23.23
N SER A 95 -5.39 -0.16 23.76
CA SER A 95 -5.17 -1.60 23.98
C SER A 95 -5.81 -2.50 22.92
N THR A 96 -6.40 -1.97 21.84
CA THR A 96 -7.34 -2.77 21.00
C THR A 96 -6.93 -2.99 19.54
N MET A 97 -5.85 -2.41 19.01
CA MET A 97 -5.53 -2.55 17.58
C MET A 97 -4.39 -3.55 17.31
N SER A 98 -4.56 -4.78 17.79
CA SER A 98 -3.71 -5.93 17.43
C SER A 98 -4.50 -7.08 16.79
N SER A 99 -5.84 -7.08 16.82
CA SER A 99 -6.66 -8.27 16.55
C SER A 99 -7.26 -8.39 15.15
N GLU A 100 -7.04 -7.45 14.22
CA GLU A 100 -7.70 -7.49 12.90
C GLU A 100 -6.76 -7.70 11.69
N LEU A 101 -5.47 -7.99 11.92
CA LEU A 101 -4.56 -8.37 10.83
C LEU A 101 -4.49 -9.88 10.53
N GLU A 102 -5.08 -10.74 11.37
CA GLU A 102 -5.11 -12.20 11.11
C GLU A 102 -6.30 -12.67 10.25
N ASN A 103 -7.38 -11.89 10.13
CA ASN A 103 -8.61 -12.37 9.49
C ASN A 103 -8.65 -12.22 7.96
N GLY A 104 -7.58 -11.73 7.34
CA GLY A 104 -7.53 -11.44 5.90
C GLY A 104 -6.83 -12.49 5.02
N LEU A 105 -6.24 -13.54 5.59
CA LEU A 105 -5.41 -14.50 4.83
C LEU A 105 -5.92 -15.97 4.84
N ALA A 106 -7.04 -16.26 5.51
CA ALA A 106 -7.61 -17.61 5.59
C ALA A 106 -8.93 -17.75 4.82
N SER A 107 -8.92 -17.51 3.51
CA SER A 107 -9.95 -18.08 2.61
C SER A 107 -9.49 -18.08 1.15
N ALA A 108 -8.42 -18.83 0.88
CA ALA A 108 -8.18 -19.40 -0.44
C ALA A 108 -8.04 -20.92 -0.29
N SER A 109 -9.09 -21.55 0.22
CA SER A 109 -9.29 -22.99 0.02
C SER A 109 -9.87 -23.18 -1.37
N ILE A 110 -9.00 -23.55 -2.30
CA ILE A 110 -9.39 -24.27 -3.50
C ILE A 110 -10.14 -25.55 -3.09
N SER A 111 -11.43 -25.61 -3.40
CA SER A 111 -12.18 -26.87 -3.44
C SER A 111 -12.94 -26.95 -4.76
N SER A 112 -12.39 -27.80 -5.62
CA SER A 112 -13.00 -28.50 -6.75
C SER A 112 -14.51 -28.65 -6.65
N VAL A 113 -15.22 -28.12 -7.65
CA VAL A 113 -16.58 -28.57 -7.98
C VAL A 113 -16.47 -29.69 -9.01
N ASP A 114 -16.96 -30.86 -8.61
CA ASP A 114 -16.96 -32.10 -9.37
C ASP A 114 -17.70 -31.97 -10.71
N ASN A 115 -17.07 -32.49 -11.76
CA ASN A 115 -17.61 -32.63 -13.10
C ASN A 115 -17.87 -34.12 -13.36
N ASP A 116 -19.14 -34.52 -13.40
CA ASP A 116 -19.60 -35.83 -13.90
C ASP A 116 -21.01 -35.62 -14.51
N SER A 117 -21.13 -35.44 -15.82
CA SER A 117 -21.32 -36.44 -16.89
C SER A 117 -22.80 -36.75 -17.20
N ALA A 118 -23.25 -36.39 -18.40
CA ALA A 118 -23.65 -37.33 -19.47
C ALA A 118 -24.59 -36.69 -20.52
N SER A 119 -24.12 -36.70 -21.77
CA SER A 119 -24.88 -36.95 -23.02
C SER A 119 -25.97 -35.95 -23.46
N GLN A 120 -25.79 -35.28 -24.59
CA GLN A 120 -26.00 -35.84 -25.94
C GLN A 120 -25.51 -34.89 -27.03
N ALA A 121 -24.95 -35.49 -28.06
CA ALA A 121 -24.47 -34.86 -29.27
C ALA A 121 -25.63 -34.33 -30.14
N SER A 122 -25.42 -33.21 -30.81
CA SER A 122 -26.01 -32.93 -32.11
C SER A 122 -25.08 -31.99 -32.88
N LEU A 123 -24.65 -32.48 -34.04
CA LEU A 123 -23.73 -31.86 -35.00
C LEU A 123 -24.32 -30.56 -35.59
N PRO A 124 -23.49 -29.62 -36.08
CA PRO A 124 -23.95 -28.57 -36.98
C PRO A 124 -24.11 -29.13 -38.41
N PRO A 125 -25.13 -28.74 -39.17
CA PRO A 125 -25.09 -28.93 -40.62
C PRO A 125 -24.20 -27.85 -41.25
N ASP A 126 -23.09 -28.33 -41.79
CA ASP A 126 -22.37 -27.76 -42.92
C ASP A 126 -23.31 -27.62 -44.12
N ASN A 127 -23.34 -26.46 -44.76
CA ASN A 127 -23.43 -26.42 -46.22
C ASN A 127 -22.94 -25.08 -46.78
N GLY A 128 -21.76 -25.11 -47.40
CA GLY A 128 -21.29 -24.04 -48.27
C GLY A 128 -21.99 -24.02 -49.63
N SER A 129 -21.96 -22.82 -50.23
CA SER A 129 -22.00 -22.54 -51.67
C SER A 129 -23.33 -22.75 -52.42
N GLN A 130 -23.94 -21.67 -52.94
CA GLN A 130 -23.82 -21.26 -54.37
C GLN A 130 -24.88 -20.21 -54.77
N SER A 131 -24.40 -19.21 -55.52
CA SER A 131 -24.99 -18.52 -56.69
C SER A 131 -26.46 -18.04 -56.73
N GLN A 132 -26.58 -16.72 -56.96
CA GLN A 132 -27.33 -15.99 -58.01
C GLN A 132 -28.87 -16.15 -58.21
N ILE A 133 -29.41 -15.02 -58.71
CA ILE A 133 -30.62 -14.79 -59.53
C ILE A 133 -31.92 -14.53 -58.74
N GLU A 134 -32.30 -13.26 -58.60
CA GLU A 134 -33.31 -12.58 -59.44
C GLU A 134 -33.21 -11.05 -59.29
#